data_AF-A0A352X0K2-F1
#
_entry.id   AF-A0A352X0K2-F1
#
_cell.length_a   1.000
_cell.length_b   1.000
_cell.length_c   1.000
_cell.angle_alpha   90.00
_cell.angle_beta   90.00
_cell.angle_gamma   90.00
#
_symmetry.space_group_name_H-M   'P 1'
#
loop_
_entity.id
_entity.type
_entity.pdbx_description
1 polymer ?
#
loop_
_entity_poly.entity_id
_entity_poly.type
_entity_poly.pdbx_seq_one_letter_code
_entity_poly.pdbx_strand_id
1 'polypeptide(L)'
;MDFGWTYKIYVGFEYLYFVLVGYVIHKREIKLKYRLIIYALALAGLLTHILGTYFETKADPNGYVVSFFKGYYNLPCVLYSTGIFLLVKQLAGRIKSQKAIKAFRYLQGYTFPIYLIHRYFLDVFEENLRLIKLERASLLYVLLATVLALILSILTTM
;
A
#
# COMPACT_ATOMS: atom_id res chain seq x y z
N MET A 1 35.95 17.07 7.31
CA MET A 1 35.43 15.82 6.72
C MET A 1 34.66 15.12 7.83
N ASP A 2 33.38 15.42 7.97
CA ASP A 2 32.53 14.84 9.00
C ASP A 2 31.72 13.69 8.40
N PHE A 3 32.16 12.46 8.68
CA PHE A 3 31.41 11.24 8.42
C PHE A 3 30.28 11.10 9.46
N GLY A 4 29.18 11.83 9.24
CA GLY A 4 27.96 11.73 10.03
C GLY A 4 27.14 10.50 9.65
N TRP A 5 27.60 9.30 9.99
CA TRP A 5 26.77 8.10 9.92
C TRP A 5 25.74 8.10 11.05
N THR A 6 24.65 8.84 10.86
CA THR A 6 23.44 8.65 11.66
C THR A 6 22.77 7.38 11.13
N TYR A 7 23.13 6.21 11.67
CA TYR A 7 22.40 4.98 11.41
C TYR A 7 21.02 5.08 12.06
N LYS A 8 20.13 5.75 11.34
CA LYS A 8 18.72 5.90 11.64
C LYS A 8 18.08 4.51 11.52
N ILE A 9 17.96 3.78 12.63
CA ILE A 9 17.16 2.54 12.74
C ILE A 9 15.67 2.93 12.69
N TYR A 10 15.18 3.34 11.53
CA TYR A 10 13.77 3.71 11.30
C TYR A 10 12.98 2.57 10.65
N VAL A 11 13.69 1.61 10.03
CA VAL A 11 13.12 0.61 9.10
C VAL A 11 12.17 -0.40 9.78
N GLY A 12 12.24 -0.57 11.11
CA GLY A 12 11.41 -1.55 11.83
C GLY A 12 10.19 -0.99 12.59
N PHE A 13 10.34 0.17 13.23
CA PHE A 13 9.31 0.73 14.11
C PHE A 13 8.11 1.27 13.33
N GLU A 14 8.34 1.78 12.11
CA GLU A 14 7.31 2.42 11.30
C GLU A 14 6.22 1.44 10.82
N TYR A 15 6.53 0.15 10.74
CA TYR A 15 5.60 -0.90 10.30
C TYR A 15 5.07 -1.77 11.45
N LEU A 16 5.63 -1.62 12.65
CA LEU A 16 5.27 -2.45 13.81
C LEU A 16 3.79 -2.30 14.19
N TYR A 17 3.20 -1.13 13.95
CA TYR A 17 1.79 -0.88 14.22
C TYR A 17 0.88 -1.79 13.39
N PHE A 18 1.25 -2.12 12.14
CA PHE A 18 0.47 -3.03 11.30
C PHE A 18 0.43 -4.44 11.89
N VAL A 19 1.53 -4.88 12.51
CA VAL A 19 1.59 -6.15 13.24
C VAL A 19 0.62 -6.14 14.42
N LEU A 20 0.57 -5.06 15.19
CA LEU A 20 -0.34 -4.91 16.33
C LEU A 20 -1.81 -4.87 15.89
N VAL A 21 -2.13 -4.07 14.86
CA VAL A 21 -3.47 -3.98 14.29
C VAL A 21 -3.92 -5.34 13.75
N GLY A 22 -3.06 -6.02 13.00
CA GLY A 22 -3.31 -7.36 12.48
C GLY A 22 -3.55 -8.37 13.61
N TYR A 23 -2.77 -8.31 14.68
CA TYR A 23 -2.93 -9.17 15.86
C TYR A 23 -4.29 -8.96 16.55
N VAL A 24 -4.68 -7.71 16.80
CA VAL A 24 -5.97 -7.38 17.43
C VAL A 24 -7.13 -7.83 16.55
N ILE A 25 -7.08 -7.55 15.25
CA ILE A 25 -8.10 -7.98 14.29
C ILE A 25 -8.18 -9.50 14.25
N HIS A 26 -7.05 -10.21 14.26
CA HIS A 26 -7.01 -11.67 14.22
C HIS A 26 -7.65 -12.28 15.48
N LYS A 27 -7.25 -11.83 16.67
CA LYS A 27 -7.69 -12.41 17.95
C LYS A 27 -9.14 -12.08 18.34
N ARG A 28 -9.69 -10.95 17.88
CA ARG A 28 -11.03 -10.50 18.31
C ARG A 28 -12.08 -10.72 17.22
N GLU A 29 -13.28 -11.13 17.64
CA GLU A 29 -14.45 -11.02 16.80
C GLU A 29 -15.04 -9.62 16.89
N ILE A 30 -14.85 -8.83 15.83
CA ILE A 30 -15.36 -7.47 15.75
C ILE A 30 -16.85 -7.54 15.38
N LYS A 31 -17.74 -6.87 16.13
CA LYS A 31 -19.18 -6.85 15.81
C LYS A 31 -19.45 -6.07 14.52
N LEU A 32 -20.55 -6.42 13.82
CA LEU A 32 -20.91 -5.82 12.53
C LEU A 32 -20.90 -4.28 12.54
N LYS A 33 -21.46 -3.65 13.59
CA LYS A 33 -21.48 -2.18 13.74
C LYS A 33 -20.07 -1.57 13.63
N TYR A 34 -19.10 -2.13 14.34
CA TYR A 34 -17.71 -1.66 14.30
C TYR A 34 -17.03 -1.99 12.98
N ARG A 35 -17.37 -3.11 12.31
CA ARG A 35 -16.86 -3.41 10.97
C ARG A 35 -17.28 -2.35 9.97
N LEU A 36 -18.55 -1.93 10.00
CA LEU A 36 -19.07 -0.90 9.11
C LEU A 36 -18.35 0.44 9.34
N ILE A 37 -18.12 0.83 10.60
CA ILE A 37 -17.33 2.03 10.93
C ILE A 37 -15.92 1.92 10.36
N ILE A 38 -15.23 0.80 10.58
CA ILE A 38 -13.86 0.59 10.07
C ILE A 38 -13.84 0.67 8.54
N TYR A 39 -14.82 0.10 7.84
CA TYR A 39 -14.89 0.18 6.38
C TYR A 39 -15.20 1.59 5.87
N ALA A 40 -16.08 2.34 6.56
CA ALA A 40 -16.34 3.74 6.22
C ALA A 40 -15.07 4.59 6.37
N LEU A 41 -14.35 4.41 7.49
CA LEU A 41 -13.08 5.08 7.73
C LEU A 41 -11.99 4.66 6.74
N ALA A 42 -11.95 3.38 6.36
CA ALA A 42 -11.02 2.87 5.36
C ALA A 42 -11.28 3.49 3.97
N LEU A 43 -12.55 3.63 3.57
CA LEU A 43 -12.93 4.29 2.33
C LEU A 43 -12.59 5.77 2.37
N ALA A 44 -12.88 6.46 3.48
CA ALA A 44 -12.50 7.86 3.66
C ALA A 44 -10.98 8.04 3.58
N GLY A 45 -10.21 7.20 4.28
CA GLY A 45 -8.75 7.20 4.22
C GLY A 45 -8.21 6.95 2.81
N LEU A 46 -8.79 6.01 2.06
CA LEU A 46 -8.41 5.76 0.67
C LEU A 46 -8.71 6.97 -0.23
N LEU A 47 -9.88 7.59 -0.10
CA LEU A 47 -10.24 8.79 -0.84
C LEU A 47 -9.32 9.95 -0.49
N THR A 48 -9.02 10.18 0.79
CA THR A 48 -8.06 11.19 1.22
C THR A 48 -6.66 10.93 0.67
N HIS A 49 -6.22 9.68 0.61
CA HIS A 49 -4.93 9.33 0.00
C HIS A 49 -4.91 9.67 -1.49
N ILE A 50 -5.92 9.25 -2.25
CA ILE A 50 -5.97 9.44 -3.70
C ILE A 50 -6.20 10.92 -4.06
N LEU A 51 -7.24 11.54 -3.50
CA LEU A 51 -7.62 12.91 -3.78
C LEU A 51 -6.61 13.90 -3.17
N GLY A 52 -6.17 13.67 -1.94
CA GLY A 52 -5.16 14.51 -1.30
C GLY A 52 -3.86 14.53 -2.10
N THR A 53 -3.36 13.36 -2.50
CA THR A 53 -2.17 13.28 -3.37
C THR A 53 -2.39 13.99 -4.71
N TYR A 54 -3.58 13.88 -5.30
CA TYR A 54 -3.90 14.54 -6.58
C TYR A 54 -3.95 16.07 -6.47
N PHE A 55 -4.63 16.61 -5.45
CA PHE A 55 -4.73 18.05 -5.23
C PHE A 55 -3.38 18.66 -4.88
N GLU A 56 -2.58 18.02 -4.04
CA GLU A 56 -1.22 18.47 -3.70
C GLU A 56 -0.31 18.50 -4.94
N THR A 57 -0.36 17.45 -5.77
CA THR A 57 0.45 17.39 -7.01
C THR A 57 0.07 18.50 -8.01
N LYS A 58 -1.19 18.95 -7.99
CA LYS A 58 -1.66 20.06 -8.83
C LYS A 58 -1.41 21.45 -8.24
N ALA A 59 -1.33 21.54 -6.92
CA ALA A 59 -1.15 22.81 -6.21
C ALA A 59 0.32 23.22 -6.09
N ASP A 60 1.26 22.29 -6.19
CA ASP A 60 2.70 22.57 -6.16
C ASP A 60 3.23 22.99 -7.55
N PRO A 61 3.72 24.23 -7.73
CA PRO A 61 4.31 24.71 -8.99
C PRO A 61 5.54 23.90 -9.45
N ASN A 62 6.19 23.15 -8.55
CA ASN A 62 7.36 22.34 -8.84
C ASN A 62 7.03 20.85 -9.09
N GLY A 63 5.76 20.44 -8.94
CA GLY A 63 5.30 19.07 -9.19
C GLY A 63 5.82 18.01 -8.20
N TYR A 64 6.24 18.40 -6.99
CA TYR A 64 6.62 17.44 -5.96
C TYR A 64 5.39 16.90 -5.25
N VAL A 65 5.36 15.58 -5.07
CA VAL A 65 4.30 14.92 -4.30
C VAL A 65 4.55 15.17 -2.82
N VAL A 66 3.77 16.04 -2.19
CA VAL A 66 3.85 16.30 -0.75
C VAL A 66 3.54 15.01 0.02
N SER A 67 4.53 14.52 0.78
CA SER A 67 4.51 13.21 1.45
C SER A 67 3.43 13.07 2.55
N PHE A 68 2.74 14.15 2.91
CA PHE A 68 1.80 14.23 4.03
C PHE A 68 0.58 13.29 3.91
N PHE A 69 0.16 12.95 2.69
CA PHE A 69 -0.94 12.00 2.46
C PHE A 69 -0.49 10.62 1.98
N LYS A 70 0.77 10.49 1.52
CA LYS A 70 1.26 9.30 0.81
C LYS A 70 2.20 8.39 1.62
N GLY A 71 2.79 8.90 2.70
CA GLY A 71 3.63 8.14 3.62
C GLY A 71 2.92 6.93 4.28
N TYR A 72 3.70 5.87 4.52
CA TYR A 72 3.25 4.60 5.09
C TYR A 72 2.71 4.69 6.53
N TYR A 73 3.03 5.77 7.23
CA TYR A 73 2.58 6.07 8.59
C TYR A 73 1.44 7.09 8.64
N ASN A 74 1.06 7.67 7.51
CA ASN A 74 0.04 8.70 7.51
C ASN A 74 -1.32 8.10 7.80
N LEU A 75 -2.17 8.90 8.45
CA LEU A 75 -3.51 8.50 8.83
C LEU A 75 -4.32 7.86 7.68
N PRO A 76 -4.31 8.38 6.44
CA PRO A 76 -4.96 7.74 5.31
C PRO A 76 -4.50 6.28 5.10
N CYS A 77 -3.18 6.02 5.16
CA CYS A 77 -2.58 4.70 4.98
C CYS A 77 -2.99 3.71 6.06
N VAL A 78 -2.93 4.14 7.31
CA VAL A 78 -3.35 3.34 8.47
C VAL A 78 -4.82 2.93 8.33
N LEU A 79 -5.69 3.88 7.98
CA LEU A 79 -7.14 3.67 7.92
C LEU A 79 -7.52 2.66 6.83
N TYR A 80 -7.07 2.87 5.58
CA TYR A 80 -7.44 1.94 4.51
C TYR A 80 -6.82 0.55 4.72
N SER A 81 -5.58 0.47 5.21
CA SER A 81 -4.91 -0.82 5.45
C SER A 81 -5.57 -1.63 6.56
N THR A 82 -6.02 -0.96 7.63
CA THR A 82 -6.81 -1.59 8.71
C THR A 82 -8.11 -2.17 8.17
N GLY A 83 -8.79 -1.45 7.26
CA GLY A 83 -9.96 -1.94 6.55
C GLY A 83 -9.66 -3.19 5.70
N ILE A 84 -8.55 -3.20 4.97
CA ILE A 84 -8.11 -4.36 4.18
C ILE A 84 -7.82 -5.57 5.07
N PHE A 85 -7.13 -5.41 6.20
CA PHE A 85 -6.88 -6.52 7.13
C PHE A 85 -8.18 -7.13 7.66
N LEU A 86 -9.15 -6.30 8.01
CA LEU A 86 -10.46 -6.76 8.45
C LEU A 86 -11.21 -7.47 7.33
N LEU A 87 -11.19 -6.92 6.11
CA LEU A 87 -11.79 -7.51 4.91
C LEU A 87 -11.20 -8.89 4.64
N VAL A 88 -9.87 -9.00 4.60
CA VAL A 88 -9.15 -10.26 4.38
C VAL A 88 -9.54 -11.28 5.44
N LYS A 89 -9.62 -10.91 6.73
CA LYS A 89 -10.10 -11.83 7.79
C LYS A 89 -11.52 -12.34 7.50
N GLN A 90 -12.44 -11.47 7.08
CA GLN A 90 -13.82 -11.87 6.77
C GLN A 90 -13.91 -12.77 5.53
N LEU A 91 -13.12 -12.48 4.50
CA LEU A 91 -13.09 -13.28 3.27
C LEU A 91 -12.42 -14.63 3.50
N ALA A 92 -11.30 -14.67 4.22
CA ALA A 92 -10.59 -15.90 4.57
C ALA A 92 -11.51 -16.90 5.29
N GLY A 93 -12.36 -16.43 6.21
CA GLY A 93 -13.35 -17.28 6.88
C GLY A 93 -14.47 -17.81 5.97
N ARG A 94 -14.65 -17.25 4.77
CA ARG A 94 -15.68 -17.64 3.80
C ARG A 94 -15.14 -18.48 2.63
N ILE A 95 -13.83 -18.44 2.38
CA ILE A 95 -13.20 -19.20 1.30
C ILE A 95 -13.19 -20.69 1.66
N LYS A 96 -13.98 -21.49 0.94
CA LYS A 96 -13.99 -22.97 1.04
C LYS A 96 -13.24 -23.66 -0.10
N SER A 97 -12.83 -22.91 -1.12
CA SER A 97 -12.17 -23.46 -2.31
C SER A 97 -10.72 -23.84 -2.01
N GLN A 98 -10.40 -25.13 -2.14
CA GLN A 98 -9.05 -25.66 -1.95
C GLN A 98 -8.05 -25.08 -2.96
N LYS A 99 -8.49 -24.75 -4.18
CA LYS A 99 -7.65 -24.09 -5.18
C LYS A 99 -7.22 -22.69 -4.74
N ALA A 100 -8.16 -21.91 -4.20
CA ALA A 100 -7.89 -20.57 -3.69
C ALA A 100 -6.95 -20.61 -2.47
N ILE A 101 -7.18 -21.54 -1.54
CA ILE A 101 -6.31 -21.71 -0.36
C ILE A 101 -4.88 -22.09 -0.79
N LYS A 102 -4.72 -22.99 -1.77
CA LYS A 102 -3.41 -23.34 -2.31
C LYS A 102 -2.72 -22.14 -2.96
N ALA A 103 -3.45 -21.34 -3.74
CA ALA A 103 -2.90 -20.13 -4.36
C ALA A 103 -2.42 -19.12 -3.31
N PHE A 104 -3.21 -18.85 -2.26
CA PHE A 104 -2.81 -17.94 -1.18
C PHE A 104 -1.58 -18.46 -0.42
N ARG A 105 -1.51 -19.76 -0.12
CA ARG A 105 -0.33 -20.36 0.52
C ARG A 105 0.92 -20.26 -0.35
N TYR A 106 0.77 -20.40 -1.67
CA TYR A 106 1.87 -20.24 -2.60
C TYR A 106 2.35 -18.77 -2.64
N LEU A 107 1.43 -17.82 -2.79
CA LEU A 107 1.73 -16.38 -2.79
C LEU A 107 2.32 -15.87 -1.46
N GLN A 108 1.98 -16.48 -0.33
CA GLN A 108 2.46 -16.07 1.00
C GLN A 108 4.00 -16.00 1.06
N GLY A 109 4.70 -16.96 0.46
CA GLY A 109 6.17 -17.01 0.46
C GLY A 109 6.82 -15.89 -0.35
N TYR A 110 6.09 -15.30 -1.29
CA TYR A 110 6.60 -14.29 -2.22
C TYR A 110 6.28 -12.85 -1.81
N THR A 111 5.48 -12.66 -0.75
CA THR A 111 5.08 -11.31 -0.28
C THR A 111 6.27 -10.40 0.04
N PHE A 112 7.32 -10.94 0.67
CA PHE A 112 8.52 -10.16 1.02
C PHE A 112 9.40 -9.83 -0.20
N PRO A 113 9.77 -10.80 -1.06
CA PRO A 113 10.46 -10.45 -2.31
C PRO A 113 9.68 -9.48 -3.21
N ILE A 114 8.35 -9.64 -3.35
CA ILE A 114 7.50 -8.69 -4.10
C ILE A 114 7.63 -7.28 -3.51
N TYR A 115 7.63 -7.16 -2.18
CA TYR A 115 7.83 -5.88 -1.50
C TYR A 115 9.22 -5.27 -1.80
N LEU A 116 10.27 -6.06 -2.00
CA LEU A 116 11.59 -5.50 -2.33
C LEU A 116 11.66 -5.01 -3.78
N ILE A 117 11.09 -5.77 -4.73
CA ILE A 117 11.29 -5.50 -6.16
C ILE A 117 10.24 -4.58 -6.79
N HIS A 118 9.05 -4.42 -6.19
CA HIS A 118 8.02 -3.56 -6.79
C HIS A 118 8.45 -2.11 -6.91
N ARG A 119 9.28 -1.61 -5.98
CA ARG A 119 9.85 -0.27 -6.03
C ARG A 119 10.76 -0.10 -7.23
N TYR A 120 11.60 -1.10 -7.52
CA TYR A 120 12.45 -1.10 -8.70
C TYR A 120 11.64 -0.97 -9.99
N PHE A 121 10.54 -1.73 -10.15
CA PHE A 121 9.68 -1.58 -11.32
C PHE A 121 9.02 -0.21 -11.42
N LEU A 122 8.56 0.35 -10.29
CA LEU A 122 8.01 1.71 -10.26
C LEU A 122 9.04 2.75 -10.72
N ASP A 123 10.28 2.64 -10.27
CA ASP A 123 11.37 3.56 -10.65
C ASP A 123 11.70 3.42 -12.15
N VAL A 124 11.78 2.19 -12.66
CA VAL A 124 11.95 1.90 -14.09
C VAL A 124 10.81 2.50 -14.93
N PHE A 125 9.56 2.37 -14.48
CA PHE A 125 8.44 3.02 -15.16
C PHE A 125 8.57 4.55 -15.12
N GLU A 126 8.89 5.14 -13.97
CA GLU A 126 9.05 6.59 -13.85
C GLU A 126 10.17 7.17 -14.74
N GLU A 127 11.27 6.44 -14.93
CA GLU A 127 12.39 6.84 -15.78
C GLU A 127 12.07 6.71 -17.27
N ASN A 128 11.53 5.57 -17.71
CA ASN A 128 11.22 5.34 -19.14
C ASN A 128 10.08 6.25 -19.62
N LEU A 129 9.17 6.66 -18.74
CA LEU A 129 7.99 7.45 -19.08
C LEU A 129 8.21 8.98 -19.02
N ARG A 130 9.39 9.46 -18.58
CA ARG A 130 9.83 10.86 -18.83
C ARG A 130 9.84 11.20 -20.33
N LEU A 131 9.93 10.20 -21.19
CA LEU A 131 9.98 10.35 -22.65
C LEU A 131 8.60 10.55 -23.30
N ILE A 132 7.49 10.25 -22.61
CA ILE A 132 6.14 10.17 -23.21
C ILE A 132 5.27 11.43 -22.93
N LYS A 133 5.77 12.42 -22.16
CA LYS A 133 5.03 13.66 -21.81
C LYS A 133 3.62 13.43 -21.25
N LEU A 134 3.34 12.26 -20.70
CA LEU A 134 2.09 12.03 -19.97
C LEU A 134 2.15 12.84 -18.66
N GLU A 135 1.10 13.59 -18.35
CA GLU A 135 1.05 14.41 -17.14
C GLU A 135 1.19 13.48 -15.91
N ARG A 136 2.29 13.61 -15.16
CA ARG A 136 2.63 12.79 -13.96
C ARG A 136 1.49 12.74 -12.94
N ALA A 137 0.60 13.72 -12.96
CA ALA A 137 -0.54 13.87 -12.07
C ALA A 137 -1.81 13.12 -12.53
N SER A 138 -1.82 12.47 -13.70
CA SER A 138 -3.01 11.76 -14.16
C SER A 138 -3.30 10.55 -13.27
N LEU A 139 -4.47 10.56 -12.63
CA LEU A 139 -4.90 9.49 -11.71
C LEU A 139 -4.88 8.10 -12.37
N LEU A 140 -5.24 8.05 -13.65
CA LEU A 140 -5.23 6.80 -14.43
C LEU A 140 -3.82 6.23 -14.57
N TYR A 141 -2.80 7.08 -14.73
CA TYR A 141 -1.41 6.66 -14.80
C TYR A 141 -0.91 6.09 -13.47
N VAL A 142 -1.16 6.80 -12.36
CA VAL A 142 -0.73 6.35 -11.02
C VAL A 142 -1.32 4.99 -10.70
N LEU A 143 -2.60 4.77 -10.99
CA LEU A 143 -3.26 3.49 -10.77
C LEU A 143 -2.70 2.39 -11.68
N LEU A 144 -2.55 2.67 -12.97
CA LEU A 144 -2.11 1.68 -13.95
C LEU A 144 -0.65 1.28 -13.75
N ALA A 145 0.26 2.22 -13.52
CA ALA A 145 1.66 1.96 -13.22
C ALA A 145 1.82 1.13 -11.93
N THR A 146 1.04 1.45 -10.88
CA THR A 146 1.08 0.69 -9.61
C THR A 146 0.62 -0.75 -9.81
N VAL A 147 -0.46 -0.97 -10.57
CA VAL A 147 -0.97 -2.31 -10.86
C VAL A 147 0.01 -3.10 -11.72
N LEU A 148 0.56 -2.50 -12.77
CA LEU A 148 1.53 -3.16 -13.65
C LEU A 148 2.83 -3.52 -12.91
N ALA A 149 3.35 -2.61 -12.09
CA ALA A 149 4.53 -2.88 -11.26
C ALA A 149 4.28 -4.06 -10.32
N LEU A 150 3.10 -4.14 -9.70
CA LEU A 150 2.73 -5.26 -8.83
C LEU A 150 2.64 -6.58 -9.61
N ILE A 151 2.01 -6.58 -10.79
CA ILE A 151 1.92 -7.78 -11.65
C ILE A 151 3.30 -8.27 -12.07
N LEU A 152 4.17 -7.37 -12.54
CA LEU A 152 5.54 -7.71 -12.92
C LEU A 152 6.34 -8.24 -11.74
N SER A 153 6.15 -7.66 -10.55
CA SER A 153 6.78 -8.15 -9.32
C SER A 153 6.35 -9.58 -8.99
N ILE A 154 5.06 -9.87 -9.10
CA ILE A 154 4.55 -11.22 -8.86
C ILE A 154 5.13 -12.20 -9.89
N LEU A 155 5.11 -11.86 -11.18
CA LEU A 155 5.61 -12.72 -12.26
C LEU A 155 7.11 -12.99 -12.19
N THR A 156 7.90 -12.03 -11.70
CA THR A 156 9.36 -12.18 -11.61
C THR A 156 9.81 -12.90 -10.35
N THR A 157 8.93 -13.01 -9.34
CA THR A 157 9.23 -13.71 -8.09
C THR A 157 8.77 -15.17 -8.09
N MET A 158 7.68 -15.49 -8.80
CA MET A 158 7.11 -16.84 -8.88
C MET A 158 7.94 -17.77 -9.77
#